data_AF-A0A563UC96-F1
#
_entry.id   AF-A0A563UC96-F1
#
_cell.length_a   1.000
_cell.length_b   1.000
_cell.length_c   1.000
_cell.angle_alpha   90.00
_cell.angle_beta   90.00
_cell.angle_gamma   90.00
#
_symmetry.space_group_name_H-M   'P 1'
#
loop_
_entity.id
_entity.type
_entity.pdbx_description
1 polymer ?
#
loop_
_entity_poly.entity_id
_entity_poly.type
_entity_poly.pdbx_seq_one_letter_code
_entity_poly.pdbx_strand_id
1 'polypeptide(L)'
;MIRFLKCCFFLFAILSSNSVIAQTKPANLYDSARVYYEKRDFKKAYHFYDTFYADPHHGQSNYDTFYAAVAACQSGQTEKIAYYLRRSAEIGYDLSSYDTFANDPLAACLHNRPEWKAFIEPFRFKADSAMRSLKEITDMLNDTTVRVNKSLLTEEAYLAKLAARSTPQQLLKRLKDFNAFPSPKRTGFWTLYYVKAGDSLNVPFLVYIPKSYDAKKASSLYVFMHGGVGGPKNFSNPAYEPRSQAKLFKRAFEQNAFIIFPFGRKGFNWLYNQDAFENILKEIKHVKTLYHIDDNRVYIGGHSDGGRGAVWFAMNKATPFAAFYGICYFPSIYTGNTTLRNLHNQTPFYSVSATNDQLFPLSMVNNVLDQDVNAGGNWHRRVIRGTHGLPYATPDSVYFLFDSLASNRREPAPKKLVWETDDVRNGSYYWVNINQLDTAATPAAWHTPIQPMITNQEGKTGKANFFKHKSGAVRAMVSDNVIDLQTSCVKEITIDIVTELIDIKKPVTIQINKQKWFQGIIMPNKAKMLATFLKTGDRSQLILNSFTFKITP
;
A
#
# COMPACT_ATOMS: atom_id res chain seq x y z
N MET A 1 -47.67 5.33 4.19
CA MET A 1 -48.92 5.77 3.55
C MET A 1 -49.13 7.25 3.88
N ILE A 2 -49.31 8.09 2.84
CA ILE A 2 -50.18 9.29 2.79
C ILE A 2 -49.80 10.45 3.74
N ARG A 3 -49.08 11.51 3.31
CA ARG A 3 -49.37 12.63 2.38
C ARG A 3 -49.79 13.94 3.11
N PHE A 4 -48.98 14.99 2.89
CA PHE A 4 -49.32 16.40 2.57
C PHE A 4 -50.06 17.29 3.61
N LEU A 5 -49.98 18.64 3.64
CA LEU A 5 -49.67 19.69 2.64
C LEU A 5 -49.48 21.08 3.35
N LYS A 6 -48.54 21.93 2.86
CA LYS A 6 -48.54 23.43 2.70
C LYS A 6 -48.77 24.34 3.95
N CYS A 7 -48.35 25.62 4.03
CA CYS A 7 -47.94 26.66 3.09
C CYS A 7 -47.26 27.79 3.90
N CYS A 8 -46.34 28.57 3.30
CA CYS A 8 -46.42 30.04 3.29
C CYS A 8 -45.31 30.63 2.41
N PHE A 9 -45.76 31.33 1.38
CA PHE A 9 -45.02 32.12 0.40
C PHE A 9 -44.63 33.47 1.00
N PHE A 10 -43.46 34.00 0.62
CA PHE A 10 -43.27 35.44 0.45
C PHE A 10 -42.54 35.70 -0.86
N LEU A 11 -43.21 36.42 -1.76
CA LEU A 11 -42.69 36.95 -3.01
C LEU A 11 -41.76 38.14 -2.73
N PHE A 12 -40.64 38.19 -3.43
CA PHE A 12 -40.14 39.45 -3.97
C PHE A 12 -39.74 39.21 -5.43
N ALA A 13 -40.46 39.88 -6.33
CA ALA A 13 -40.21 39.91 -7.76
C ALA A 13 -39.13 40.95 -8.06
N ILE A 14 -38.04 40.54 -8.70
CA ILE A 14 -37.20 41.42 -9.50
C ILE A 14 -37.22 40.86 -10.91
N LEU A 15 -37.97 41.55 -11.77
CA LEU A 15 -37.96 41.39 -13.22
C LEU A 15 -36.56 41.76 -13.73
N SER A 16 -35.79 40.74 -14.08
CA SER A 16 -34.72 40.89 -15.08
C SER A 16 -35.01 39.87 -16.18
N SER A 17 -35.35 40.41 -17.34
CA SER A 17 -35.53 39.68 -18.59
C SER A 17 -34.24 38.96 -18.96
N ASN A 18 -34.19 37.66 -18.68
CA ASN A 18 -33.27 36.75 -19.34
C ASN A 18 -34.12 35.61 -19.90
N SER A 19 -34.27 35.62 -21.22
CA SER A 19 -34.77 34.50 -22.00
C SER A 19 -34.02 33.25 -21.57
N VAL A 20 -34.72 32.32 -20.90
CA VAL A 20 -34.22 30.98 -20.63
C VAL A 20 -34.11 30.27 -21.97
N ILE A 21 -32.94 30.36 -22.60
CA ILE A 21 -32.51 29.33 -23.52
C ILE A 21 -32.21 28.14 -22.62
N ALA A 22 -33.16 27.21 -22.52
CA ALA A 22 -32.85 25.87 -22.08
C ALA A 22 -31.77 25.33 -23.03
N GLN A 23 -30.50 25.36 -22.62
CA GLN A 23 -29.47 24.59 -23.29
C GLN A 23 -29.80 23.11 -23.06
N THR A 24 -30.53 22.52 -24.00
CA THR A 24 -30.49 21.08 -24.23
C THR A 24 -29.03 20.72 -24.42
N LYS A 25 -28.44 19.99 -23.46
CA LYS A 25 -27.18 19.30 -23.73
C LYS A 25 -27.43 18.47 -24.99
N PRO A 26 -26.65 18.64 -26.08
CA PRO A 26 -26.83 17.80 -27.26
C PRO A 26 -26.70 16.35 -26.79
N ALA A 27 -27.70 15.53 -27.16
CA ALA A 27 -27.68 14.11 -26.83
C ALA A 27 -26.35 13.53 -27.30
N ASN A 28 -25.57 12.96 -26.38
CA ASN A 28 -24.35 12.29 -26.76
C ASN A 28 -24.75 11.10 -27.66
N LEU A 29 -24.47 11.21 -28.96
CA LEU A 29 -24.83 10.22 -29.97
C LEU A 29 -24.26 8.84 -29.60
N TYR A 30 -23.10 8.82 -28.95
CA TYR A 30 -22.44 7.63 -28.45
C TYR A 30 -23.20 6.96 -27.29
N ASP A 31 -23.61 7.72 -26.27
CA ASP A 31 -24.42 7.17 -25.16
C ASP A 31 -25.79 6.70 -25.66
N SER A 32 -26.33 7.39 -26.67
CA SER A 32 -27.60 7.01 -27.31
C SER A 32 -27.48 5.68 -28.04
N ALA A 33 -26.38 5.44 -28.78
CA ALA A 33 -26.15 4.19 -29.49
C ALA A 33 -26.15 2.98 -28.54
N ARG A 34 -25.43 3.08 -27.42
CA ARG A 34 -25.33 2.01 -26.43
C ARG A 34 -26.67 1.71 -25.76
N VAL A 35 -27.46 2.73 -25.43
CA VAL A 35 -28.80 2.57 -24.85
C VAL A 35 -29.73 1.80 -25.78
N TYR A 36 -29.72 2.10 -27.08
CA TYR A 36 -30.56 1.37 -28.05
C TYR A 36 -30.04 -0.05 -28.30
N TYR A 37 -28.72 -0.25 -28.27
CA TYR A 37 -28.12 -1.57 -28.36
C TYR A 37 -28.58 -2.48 -27.22
N GLU A 38 -28.55 -1.98 -25.97
CA GLU A 38 -29.01 -2.71 -24.78
C GLU A 38 -30.52 -3.00 -24.80
N LYS A 39 -31.32 -2.10 -25.40
CA LYS A 39 -32.74 -2.31 -25.66
C LYS A 39 -33.03 -3.24 -26.84
N ARG A 40 -32.00 -3.72 -27.54
CA ARG A 40 -32.09 -4.54 -28.75
C ARG A 40 -32.82 -3.87 -29.93
N ASP A 41 -32.85 -2.54 -29.95
CA ASP A 41 -33.28 -1.76 -31.12
C ASP A 41 -32.08 -1.56 -32.04
N PHE A 42 -31.67 -2.64 -32.72
CA PHE A 42 -30.42 -2.67 -33.50
C PHE A 42 -30.43 -1.71 -34.69
N LYS A 43 -31.61 -1.39 -35.24
CA LYS A 43 -31.75 -0.40 -36.31
C LYS A 43 -31.41 1.01 -35.82
N LYS A 44 -31.96 1.42 -34.66
CA LYS A 44 -31.59 2.72 -34.07
C LYS A 44 -30.16 2.71 -33.54
N ALA A 45 -29.72 1.63 -32.89
CA ALA A 45 -28.35 1.50 -32.42
C ALA A 45 -27.34 1.67 -33.56
N TYR A 46 -27.55 0.96 -34.68
CA TYR A 46 -26.74 1.12 -35.88
C TYR A 46 -26.76 2.56 -36.38
N HIS A 47 -27.93 3.20 -36.49
CA HIS A 47 -28.02 4.59 -36.97
C HIS A 47 -27.18 5.55 -36.12
N PHE A 48 -27.26 5.44 -34.79
CA PHE A 48 -26.45 6.28 -33.89
C PHE A 48 -24.96 5.95 -33.98
N TYR A 49 -24.57 4.67 -34.01
CA TYR A 49 -23.18 4.28 -34.20
C TYR A 49 -22.62 4.77 -35.53
N ASP A 50 -23.36 4.63 -36.63
CA ASP A 50 -22.93 5.02 -37.98
C ASP A 50 -22.85 6.53 -38.14
N THR A 51 -23.75 7.28 -37.50
CA THR A 51 -23.68 8.74 -37.44
C THR A 51 -22.47 9.19 -36.61
N PHE A 52 -22.22 8.55 -35.47
CA PHE A 52 -21.08 8.86 -34.62
C PHE A 52 -19.76 8.58 -35.34
N TYR A 53 -19.61 7.43 -35.98
CA TYR A 53 -18.38 7.05 -36.68
C TYR A 53 -18.27 7.60 -38.12
N ALA A 54 -19.21 8.44 -38.56
CA ALA A 54 -19.10 9.19 -39.81
C ALA A 54 -17.95 10.22 -39.77
N ASP A 55 -17.65 10.78 -38.59
CA ASP A 55 -16.43 11.55 -38.36
C ASP A 55 -15.29 10.59 -37.96
N PRO A 56 -14.23 10.46 -38.79
CA PRO A 56 -13.12 9.56 -38.50
C PRO A 56 -12.30 9.98 -37.28
N HIS A 57 -12.40 11.24 -36.83
CA HIS A 57 -11.68 11.80 -35.68
C HIS A 57 -12.34 11.52 -34.33
N HIS A 58 -13.59 11.04 -34.30
CA HIS A 58 -14.21 10.63 -33.05
C HIS A 58 -13.46 9.47 -32.39
N GLY A 59 -13.42 9.50 -31.05
CA GLY A 59 -12.71 8.55 -30.21
C GLY A 59 -13.02 7.09 -30.57
N GLN A 60 -11.96 6.28 -30.61
CA GLN A 60 -12.04 4.88 -31.00
C GLN A 60 -12.20 3.98 -29.76
N SER A 61 -13.35 3.31 -29.65
CA SER A 61 -13.57 2.24 -28.66
C SER A 61 -13.68 0.90 -29.40
N ASN A 62 -12.82 -0.04 -29.02
CA ASN A 62 -12.80 -1.40 -29.55
C ASN A 62 -14.05 -2.22 -29.20
N TYR A 63 -14.71 -1.95 -28.06
CA TYR A 63 -15.96 -2.62 -27.71
C TYR A 63 -17.14 -2.05 -28.51
N ASP A 64 -17.19 -0.73 -28.69
CA ASP A 64 -18.33 -0.09 -29.36
C ASP A 64 -18.29 -0.23 -30.88
N THR A 65 -17.10 -0.29 -31.47
CA THR A 65 -16.96 -0.65 -32.89
C THR A 65 -17.37 -2.10 -33.14
N PHE A 66 -17.12 -3.01 -32.20
CA PHE A 66 -17.70 -4.36 -32.25
C PHE A 66 -19.23 -4.33 -32.10
N TYR A 67 -19.78 -3.58 -31.15
CA TYR A 67 -21.24 -3.44 -31.01
C TYR A 67 -21.89 -2.79 -32.24
N ALA A 68 -21.21 -1.86 -32.92
CA ALA A 68 -21.63 -1.29 -34.19
C ALA A 68 -21.66 -2.36 -35.30
N ALA A 69 -20.67 -3.26 -35.35
CA ALA A 69 -20.67 -4.40 -36.27
C ALA A 69 -21.85 -5.35 -36.01
N VAL A 70 -22.12 -5.66 -34.73
CA VAL A 70 -23.27 -6.49 -34.33
C VAL A 70 -24.59 -5.79 -34.71
N ALA A 71 -24.74 -4.50 -34.43
CA ALA A 71 -25.94 -3.74 -34.78
C ALA A 71 -26.14 -3.65 -36.30
N ALA A 72 -25.07 -3.43 -37.07
CA ALA A 72 -25.11 -3.45 -38.54
C ALA A 72 -25.60 -4.81 -39.05
N CYS A 73 -25.06 -5.89 -38.50
CA CYS A 73 -25.44 -7.25 -38.86
C CYS A 73 -26.90 -7.58 -38.53
N GLN A 74 -27.35 -7.24 -37.32
CA GLN A 74 -28.74 -7.45 -36.86
C GLN A 74 -29.75 -6.56 -37.60
N SER A 75 -29.32 -5.45 -38.19
CA SER A 75 -30.18 -4.54 -38.96
C SER A 75 -30.09 -4.73 -40.49
N GLY A 76 -29.34 -5.72 -40.97
CA GLY A 76 -29.22 -6.04 -42.39
C GLY A 76 -28.20 -5.19 -43.18
N GLN A 77 -27.43 -4.33 -42.49
CA GLN A 77 -26.44 -3.42 -43.08
C GLN A 77 -25.11 -4.12 -43.35
N THR A 78 -25.15 -5.13 -44.23
CA THR A 78 -24.04 -6.09 -44.41
C THR A 78 -22.73 -5.47 -44.89
N GLU A 79 -22.78 -4.42 -45.72
CA GLU A 79 -21.60 -3.73 -46.26
C GLU A 79 -20.73 -3.06 -45.18
N LYS A 80 -21.31 -2.75 -44.02
CA LYS A 80 -20.64 -2.02 -42.93
C LYS A 80 -19.99 -2.94 -41.89
N ILE A 81 -20.31 -4.23 -41.90
CA ILE A 81 -19.78 -5.21 -40.94
C ILE A 81 -18.25 -5.27 -41.01
N ALA A 82 -17.69 -5.39 -42.23
CA ALA A 82 -16.25 -5.45 -42.45
C ALA A 82 -15.53 -4.21 -41.92
N TYR A 83 -16.10 -3.03 -42.19
CA TYR A 83 -15.57 -1.74 -41.73
C TYR A 83 -15.49 -1.71 -40.20
N TYR A 84 -16.59 -2.05 -39.53
CA TYR A 84 -16.66 -1.97 -38.07
C TYR A 84 -15.77 -3.02 -37.40
N LEU A 85 -15.77 -4.29 -37.85
CA LEU A 85 -14.89 -5.32 -37.29
C LEU A 85 -13.42 -5.01 -37.49
N ARG A 86 -13.04 -4.48 -38.67
CA ARG A 86 -11.65 -4.05 -38.93
C ARG A 86 -11.24 -2.91 -38.01
N ARG A 87 -12.08 -1.88 -37.91
CA ARG A 87 -11.84 -0.73 -37.01
C ARG A 87 -11.72 -1.19 -35.55
N SER A 88 -12.54 -2.18 -35.18
CA SER A 88 -12.49 -2.85 -33.88
C SER A 88 -11.16 -3.54 -33.60
N ALA A 89 -10.65 -4.29 -34.58
CA ALA A 89 -9.39 -5.03 -34.48
C ALA A 89 -8.16 -4.11 -34.47
N GLU A 90 -8.18 -2.99 -35.20
CA GLU A 90 -7.07 -2.03 -35.29
C GLU A 90 -6.75 -1.35 -33.94
N ILE A 91 -7.75 -1.17 -33.08
CA ILE A 91 -7.59 -0.61 -31.73
C ILE A 91 -6.95 -1.64 -30.77
N GLY A 92 -7.20 -2.93 -31.00
CA GLY A 92 -6.72 -4.03 -30.17
C GLY A 92 -7.61 -4.32 -28.95
N TYR A 93 -7.52 -5.54 -28.40
CA TYR A 93 -8.27 -5.99 -27.23
C TYR A 93 -7.35 -6.47 -26.11
N ASP A 94 -7.88 -6.45 -24.88
CA ASP A 94 -7.34 -7.32 -23.86
C ASP A 94 -7.56 -8.78 -24.30
N LEU A 95 -6.49 -9.55 -24.26
CA LEU A 95 -6.48 -10.95 -24.66
C LEU A 95 -7.41 -11.80 -23.78
N SER A 96 -7.68 -11.36 -22.54
CA SER A 96 -8.69 -12.01 -21.69
C SER A 96 -10.13 -11.77 -22.12
N SER A 97 -10.40 -10.81 -23.00
CA SER A 97 -11.76 -10.48 -23.44
C SER A 97 -12.25 -11.33 -24.61
N TYR A 98 -11.39 -12.19 -25.18
CA TYR A 98 -11.74 -13.05 -26.33
C TYR A 98 -13.08 -13.77 -26.15
N ASP A 99 -13.27 -14.45 -25.02
CA ASP A 99 -14.50 -15.20 -24.74
C ASP A 99 -15.75 -14.31 -24.65
N THR A 100 -15.58 -13.03 -24.29
CA THR A 100 -16.71 -12.08 -24.25
C THR A 100 -17.24 -11.81 -25.66
N PHE A 101 -16.36 -11.70 -26.65
CA PHE A 101 -16.74 -11.48 -28.05
C PHE A 101 -17.17 -12.77 -28.75
N ALA A 102 -16.39 -13.84 -28.55
CA ALA A 102 -16.65 -15.13 -29.18
C ALA A 102 -17.97 -15.75 -28.75
N ASN A 103 -18.40 -15.49 -27.50
CA ASN A 103 -19.63 -16.04 -26.92
C ASN A 103 -20.75 -15.00 -26.80
N ASP A 104 -20.64 -13.81 -27.41
CA ASP A 104 -21.73 -12.84 -27.40
C ASP A 104 -22.94 -13.40 -28.18
N PRO A 105 -24.08 -13.67 -27.54
CA PRO A 105 -25.24 -14.24 -28.22
C PRO A 105 -25.82 -13.30 -29.29
N LEU A 106 -25.61 -11.99 -29.17
CA LEU A 106 -26.06 -11.01 -30.16
C LEU A 106 -25.18 -11.02 -31.41
N ALA A 107 -23.95 -11.51 -31.31
CA ALA A 107 -23.02 -11.63 -32.42
C ALA A 107 -23.25 -12.88 -33.29
N ALA A 108 -24.24 -13.73 -32.97
CA ALA A 108 -24.51 -14.96 -33.73
C ALA A 108 -24.71 -14.73 -35.24
N CYS A 109 -25.26 -13.57 -35.65
CA CYS A 109 -25.44 -13.22 -37.07
C CYS A 109 -24.12 -12.95 -37.82
N LEU A 110 -23.02 -12.74 -37.09
CA LEU A 110 -21.66 -12.57 -37.61
C LEU A 110 -20.95 -13.92 -37.81
N HIS A 111 -21.28 -14.95 -37.02
CA HIS A 111 -20.43 -16.14 -36.88
C HIS A 111 -20.14 -16.92 -38.16
N ASN A 112 -21.09 -16.93 -39.11
CA ASN A 112 -20.94 -17.62 -40.39
C ASN A 112 -20.32 -16.76 -41.50
N ARG A 113 -19.88 -15.53 -41.18
CA ARG A 113 -19.38 -14.56 -42.15
C ARG A 113 -17.85 -14.60 -42.28
N PRO A 114 -17.28 -14.41 -43.49
CA PRO A 114 -15.83 -14.34 -43.68
C PRO A 114 -15.16 -13.24 -42.85
N GLU A 115 -15.82 -12.08 -42.68
CA GLU A 115 -15.34 -10.94 -41.90
C GLU A 115 -15.17 -11.28 -40.43
N TRP A 116 -16.10 -12.09 -39.89
CA TRP A 116 -16.01 -12.59 -38.52
C TRP A 116 -14.83 -13.53 -38.35
N LYS A 117 -14.64 -14.47 -39.30
CA LYS A 117 -13.51 -15.38 -39.27
C LYS A 117 -12.17 -14.62 -39.28
N ALA A 118 -12.03 -13.62 -40.16
CA ALA A 118 -10.86 -12.77 -40.25
C ALA A 118 -10.60 -11.93 -38.98
N PHE A 119 -11.66 -11.56 -38.26
CA PHE A 119 -11.59 -10.85 -36.99
C PHE A 119 -11.21 -11.79 -35.82
N ILE A 120 -11.90 -12.92 -35.70
CA ILE A 120 -11.87 -13.75 -34.49
C ILE A 120 -10.67 -14.71 -34.44
N GLU A 121 -10.18 -15.23 -35.58
CA GLU A 121 -9.09 -16.21 -35.60
C GLU A 121 -7.74 -15.63 -35.12
N PRO A 122 -7.28 -14.46 -35.61
CA PRO A 122 -6.03 -13.86 -35.10
C PRO A 122 -6.15 -13.47 -33.62
N PHE A 123 -7.34 -13.04 -33.20
CA PHE A 123 -7.61 -12.71 -31.81
C PHE A 123 -7.55 -13.96 -30.93
N ARG A 124 -8.20 -15.05 -31.33
CA ARG A 124 -8.13 -16.36 -30.65
C ARG A 124 -6.70 -16.83 -30.48
N PHE A 125 -5.91 -16.83 -31.56
CA PHE A 125 -4.52 -17.29 -31.51
C PHE A 125 -3.69 -16.50 -30.49
N LYS A 126 -3.82 -15.17 -30.48
CA LYS A 126 -3.14 -14.30 -29.51
C LYS A 126 -3.65 -14.55 -28.08
N ALA A 127 -4.96 -14.70 -27.91
CA ALA A 127 -5.58 -14.98 -26.62
C ALA A 127 -5.11 -16.32 -26.04
N ASP A 128 -5.17 -17.40 -26.83
CA ASP A 128 -4.69 -18.72 -26.44
C ASP A 128 -3.20 -18.69 -26.06
N SER A 129 -2.37 -17.96 -26.82
CA SER A 129 -0.94 -17.79 -26.53
C SER A 129 -0.70 -17.08 -25.19
N ALA A 130 -1.45 -15.99 -24.93
CA ALA A 130 -1.34 -15.26 -23.68
C ALA A 130 -1.88 -16.05 -22.49
N MET A 131 -2.99 -16.78 -22.65
CA MET A 131 -3.54 -17.65 -21.61
C MET A 131 -2.58 -18.79 -21.27
N ARG A 132 -1.91 -19.40 -22.26
CA ARG A 132 -0.85 -20.38 -22.01
C ARG A 132 0.30 -19.78 -21.21
N SER A 133 0.79 -18.61 -21.62
CA SER A 133 1.87 -17.90 -20.92
C SER A 133 1.46 -17.54 -19.48
N LEU A 134 0.22 -17.11 -19.28
CA LEU A 134 -0.32 -16.79 -17.96
C LEU A 134 -0.44 -18.03 -17.08
N LYS A 135 -0.88 -19.15 -17.66
CA LYS A 135 -0.98 -20.44 -16.97
C LYS A 135 0.41 -20.91 -16.53
N GLU A 136 1.41 -20.87 -17.40
CA GLU A 136 2.79 -21.24 -17.06
C GLU A 136 3.35 -20.41 -15.90
N ILE A 137 3.12 -19.09 -15.93
CA ILE A 137 3.52 -18.21 -14.82
C ILE A 137 2.77 -18.58 -13.54
N THR A 138 1.45 -18.77 -13.63
CA THR A 138 0.61 -19.13 -12.48
C THR A 138 1.06 -20.45 -11.88
N ASP A 139 1.36 -21.45 -12.70
CA ASP A 139 1.86 -22.75 -12.27
C ASP A 139 3.23 -22.59 -11.56
N MET A 140 4.14 -21.80 -12.13
CA MET A 140 5.44 -21.50 -11.50
C MET A 140 5.30 -20.77 -10.16
N LEU A 141 4.40 -19.80 -10.06
CA LEU A 141 4.16 -19.04 -8.83
C LEU A 141 3.58 -19.95 -7.73
N ASN A 142 2.72 -20.89 -8.11
CA ASN A 142 2.07 -21.85 -7.21
C ASN A 142 2.93 -23.09 -6.90
N ASP A 143 4.05 -23.30 -7.58
CA ASP A 143 4.95 -24.40 -7.30
C ASP A 143 5.63 -24.20 -5.93
N THR A 144 5.02 -24.78 -4.91
CA THR A 144 5.54 -24.75 -3.55
C THR A 144 6.75 -25.67 -3.36
N THR A 145 7.06 -26.56 -4.30
CA THR A 145 8.12 -27.57 -4.11
C THR A 145 9.53 -26.99 -4.25
N VAL A 146 9.65 -25.80 -4.87
CA VAL A 146 10.93 -25.14 -5.16
C VAL A 146 11.31 -24.04 -4.17
N ARG A 147 10.38 -23.62 -3.31
CA ARG A 147 10.59 -22.58 -2.29
C ARG A 147 10.71 -23.19 -0.88
N VAL A 148 11.06 -22.37 0.12
CA VAL A 148 10.98 -22.77 1.52
C VAL A 148 9.54 -22.68 2.01
N ASN A 149 9.00 -23.77 2.58
CA ASN A 149 7.66 -23.77 3.19
C ASN A 149 7.68 -23.83 4.73
N LYS A 150 8.78 -24.28 5.32
CA LYS A 150 8.95 -24.45 6.76
C LYS A 150 10.40 -24.17 7.17
N SER A 151 10.59 -23.68 8.38
CA SER A 151 11.88 -23.56 9.05
C SER A 151 11.73 -23.90 10.54
N LEU A 152 12.83 -24.00 11.28
CA LEU A 152 12.75 -24.16 12.74
C LEU A 152 11.99 -23.01 13.41
N LEU A 153 12.02 -21.80 12.83
CA LEU A 153 11.33 -20.62 13.39
C LEU A 153 9.83 -20.60 13.11
N THR A 154 9.33 -21.45 12.21
CA THR A 154 7.88 -21.65 12.01
C THR A 154 7.29 -22.71 12.91
N GLU A 155 8.12 -23.50 13.61
CA GLU A 155 7.68 -24.60 14.46
C GLU A 155 7.51 -24.12 15.91
N GLU A 156 6.28 -23.85 16.35
CA GLU A 156 5.98 -23.37 17.70
C GLU A 156 6.52 -24.30 18.79
N ALA A 157 6.45 -25.62 18.58
CA ALA A 157 6.99 -26.62 19.48
C ALA A 157 8.52 -26.52 19.63
N TYR A 158 9.24 -26.20 18.55
CA TYR A 158 10.69 -25.97 18.61
C TYR A 158 11.00 -24.75 19.46
N LEU A 159 10.31 -23.64 19.23
CA LEU A 159 10.51 -22.38 19.97
C LEU A 159 10.15 -22.52 21.45
N ALA A 160 9.06 -23.22 21.77
CA ALA A 160 8.69 -23.52 23.15
C ALA A 160 9.75 -24.36 23.87
N LYS A 161 10.25 -25.42 23.20
CA LYS A 161 11.33 -26.28 23.73
C LYS A 161 12.63 -25.52 23.91
N LEU A 162 12.97 -24.64 22.96
CA LEU A 162 14.13 -23.74 23.02
C LEU A 162 14.06 -22.84 24.25
N ALA A 163 12.90 -22.21 24.49
CA ALA A 163 12.68 -21.33 25.64
C ALA A 163 12.69 -22.09 26.98
N ALA A 164 12.09 -23.28 27.03
CA ALA A 164 12.05 -24.11 28.23
C ALA A 164 13.46 -24.54 28.68
N ARG A 165 14.33 -24.92 27.73
CA ARG A 165 15.68 -25.46 27.99
C ARG A 165 16.78 -24.40 28.13
N SER A 166 16.45 -23.12 27.97
CA SER A 166 17.44 -22.04 28.00
C SER A 166 17.25 -21.16 29.23
N THR A 167 18.34 -20.61 29.78
CA THR A 167 18.27 -19.41 30.63
C THR A 167 17.83 -18.19 29.79
N PRO A 168 17.39 -17.08 30.41
CA PRO A 168 17.03 -15.88 29.65
C PRO A 168 18.14 -15.36 28.73
N GLN A 169 19.39 -15.36 29.20
CA GLN A 169 20.55 -14.93 28.41
C GLN A 169 20.86 -15.90 27.27
N GLN A 170 20.75 -17.21 27.52
CA GLN A 170 20.92 -18.23 26.48
C GLN A 170 19.83 -18.12 25.41
N LEU A 171 18.56 -17.94 25.81
CA LEU A 171 17.44 -17.78 24.88
C LEU A 171 17.67 -16.55 23.99
N LEU A 172 18.00 -15.42 24.61
CA LEU A 172 18.29 -14.19 23.90
C LEU A 172 19.39 -14.40 22.85
N LYS A 173 20.54 -14.96 23.27
CA LYS A 173 21.66 -15.24 22.37
C LYS A 173 21.24 -16.16 21.22
N ARG A 174 20.51 -17.23 21.51
CA ARG A 174 20.07 -18.21 20.49
C ARG A 174 19.08 -17.62 19.47
N LEU A 175 18.20 -16.71 19.89
CA LEU A 175 17.29 -16.01 18.97
C LEU A 175 18.05 -14.99 18.11
N LYS A 176 18.91 -14.16 18.73
CA LYS A 176 19.72 -13.16 18.02
C LYS A 176 20.65 -13.80 16.98
N ASP A 177 21.33 -14.87 17.36
CA ASP A 177 22.36 -15.52 16.54
C ASP A 177 21.79 -16.63 15.64
N PHE A 178 20.46 -16.78 15.55
CA PHE A 178 19.85 -17.83 14.75
C PHE A 178 20.25 -17.69 13.27
N ASN A 179 20.90 -18.72 12.73
CA ASN A 179 21.38 -18.77 11.34
C ASN A 179 21.03 -20.09 10.61
N ALA A 180 20.23 -20.95 11.21
CA ALA A 180 19.87 -22.27 10.68
C ALA A 180 18.67 -22.19 9.72
N PHE A 181 18.78 -21.34 8.70
CA PHE A 181 17.73 -21.19 7.67
C PHE A 181 17.89 -22.25 6.57
N PRO A 182 16.79 -22.83 6.08
CA PRO A 182 16.82 -23.72 4.92
C PRO A 182 17.10 -22.95 3.63
N SER A 183 17.72 -23.62 2.66
CA SER A 183 17.88 -23.10 1.30
C SER A 183 16.69 -23.50 0.42
N PRO A 184 16.15 -22.59 -0.41
CA PRO A 184 15.18 -22.96 -1.42
C PRO A 184 15.85 -23.80 -2.53
N LYS A 185 15.08 -24.62 -3.24
CA LYS A 185 15.61 -25.40 -4.38
C LYS A 185 15.82 -24.55 -5.63
N ARG A 186 15.13 -23.41 -5.71
CA ARG A 186 15.25 -22.43 -6.80
C ARG A 186 15.49 -21.04 -6.21
N THR A 187 16.18 -20.20 -6.96
CA THR A 187 16.41 -18.77 -6.65
C THR A 187 16.17 -17.94 -7.90
N GLY A 188 16.13 -16.60 -7.76
CA GLY A 188 15.93 -15.67 -8.88
C GLY A 188 14.53 -15.76 -9.48
N PHE A 189 13.52 -16.05 -8.67
CA PHE A 189 12.14 -16.23 -9.12
C PHE A 189 11.14 -15.68 -8.10
N TRP A 190 9.93 -15.42 -8.59
CA TRP A 190 8.79 -15.03 -7.76
C TRP A 190 8.02 -16.29 -7.32
N THR A 191 7.49 -16.28 -6.10
CA THR A 191 6.62 -17.34 -5.58
C THR A 191 5.46 -16.77 -4.78
N LEU A 192 4.32 -17.46 -4.77
CA LEU A 192 3.07 -17.01 -4.17
C LEU A 192 2.85 -17.61 -2.78
N TYR A 193 2.89 -16.78 -1.74
CA TYR A 193 2.54 -17.15 -0.37
C TYR A 193 1.16 -16.63 0.00
N TYR A 194 0.65 -17.13 1.12
CA TYR A 194 -0.60 -16.69 1.72
C TYR A 194 -0.40 -16.50 3.22
N VAL A 195 -0.99 -15.44 3.76
CA VAL A 195 -1.18 -15.27 5.22
C VAL A 195 -2.67 -15.13 5.53
N LYS A 196 -3.06 -15.56 6.72
CA LYS A 196 -4.45 -15.42 7.19
C LYS A 196 -4.70 -14.02 7.78
N ALA A 197 -5.68 -13.33 7.21
CA ALA A 197 -6.29 -12.12 7.75
C ALA A 197 -7.61 -12.49 8.45
N GLY A 198 -7.54 -12.80 9.75
CA GLY A 198 -8.67 -13.37 10.48
C GLY A 198 -8.93 -14.83 10.10
N ASP A 199 -10.18 -15.30 10.29
CA ASP A 199 -10.48 -16.73 10.22
C ASP A 199 -10.68 -17.25 8.79
N SER A 200 -11.26 -16.44 7.89
CA SER A 200 -11.72 -16.88 6.56
C SER A 200 -10.96 -16.30 5.38
N LEU A 201 -10.19 -15.22 5.56
CA LEU A 201 -9.50 -14.55 4.46
C LEU A 201 -8.03 -14.97 4.38
N ASN A 202 -7.66 -15.71 3.34
CA ASN A 202 -6.27 -15.89 2.94
C ASN A 202 -5.87 -14.77 1.97
N VAL A 203 -4.89 -13.97 2.37
CA VAL A 203 -4.39 -12.86 1.56
C VAL A 203 -3.15 -13.33 0.79
N PRO A 204 -3.19 -13.30 -0.56
CA PRO A 204 -2.03 -13.64 -1.37
C PRO A 204 -0.97 -12.54 -1.29
N PHE A 205 0.29 -12.93 -1.35
CA PHE A 205 1.41 -12.02 -1.56
C PHE A 205 2.53 -12.73 -2.30
N LEU A 206 3.25 -11.99 -3.14
CA LEU A 206 4.37 -12.52 -3.89
C LEU A 206 5.68 -12.22 -3.16
N VAL A 207 6.60 -13.18 -3.22
CA VAL A 207 7.96 -13.04 -2.72
C VAL A 207 8.94 -13.31 -3.86
N TYR A 208 9.79 -12.35 -4.18
CA TYR A 208 10.96 -12.57 -5.02
C TYR A 208 12.11 -13.09 -4.15
N ILE A 209 12.62 -14.27 -4.50
CA ILE A 209 13.81 -14.85 -3.89
C ILE A 209 15.03 -14.43 -4.73
N PRO A 210 16.04 -13.75 -4.16
CA PRO A 210 17.19 -13.25 -4.90
C PRO A 210 17.96 -14.34 -5.64
N LYS A 211 18.47 -14.05 -6.84
CA LYS A 211 19.21 -15.02 -7.68
C LYS A 211 20.40 -15.65 -6.95
N SER A 212 21.13 -14.85 -6.16
CA SER A 212 22.31 -15.28 -5.42
C SER A 212 22.02 -15.36 -3.92
N TYR A 213 20.79 -15.73 -3.53
CA TYR A 213 20.43 -15.91 -2.13
C TYR A 213 21.28 -17.02 -1.47
N ASP A 214 21.84 -16.72 -0.31
CA ASP A 214 22.60 -17.64 0.53
C ASP A 214 21.99 -17.64 1.93
N ALA A 215 21.46 -18.79 2.37
CA ALA A 215 20.79 -18.93 3.67
C ALA A 215 21.72 -18.63 4.87
N LYS A 216 23.04 -18.65 4.67
CA LYS A 216 24.02 -18.32 5.71
C LYS A 216 24.24 -16.80 5.86
N LYS A 217 23.79 -15.99 4.91
CA LYS A 217 23.97 -14.53 4.90
C LYS A 217 22.63 -13.82 5.00
N ALA A 218 22.55 -12.82 5.88
CA ALA A 218 21.35 -12.01 6.00
C ALA A 218 21.16 -11.12 4.76
N SER A 219 19.95 -11.13 4.17
CA SER A 219 19.59 -10.34 2.99
C SER A 219 18.63 -9.21 3.35
N SER A 220 18.71 -8.08 2.64
CA SER A 220 17.72 -7.01 2.78
C SER A 220 16.37 -7.42 2.18
N LEU A 221 15.31 -6.72 2.61
CA LEU A 221 13.94 -6.94 2.19
C LEU A 221 13.28 -5.62 1.80
N TYR A 222 12.76 -5.55 0.58
CA TYR A 222 11.91 -4.46 0.09
C TYR A 222 10.45 -4.90 0.10
N VAL A 223 9.54 -4.02 0.50
CA VAL A 223 8.10 -4.23 0.46
C VAL A 223 7.49 -3.16 -0.43
N PHE A 224 6.87 -3.56 -1.54
CA PHE A 224 6.29 -2.63 -2.51
C PHE A 224 4.77 -2.76 -2.63
N MET A 225 4.06 -1.76 -2.12
CA MET A 225 2.60 -1.63 -2.24
C MET A 225 2.22 -0.98 -3.58
N HIS A 226 1.28 -1.58 -4.30
CA HIS A 226 0.79 -1.07 -5.58
C HIS A 226 -0.22 0.10 -5.44
N GLY A 227 -0.54 0.75 -6.56
CA GLY A 227 -1.60 1.76 -6.63
C GLY A 227 -2.98 1.18 -6.95
N GLY A 228 -4.02 2.01 -6.94
CA GLY A 228 -5.35 1.65 -7.49
C GLY A 228 -6.14 0.67 -6.64
N VAL A 229 -5.84 0.55 -5.36
CA VAL A 229 -6.44 -0.47 -4.47
C VAL A 229 -7.92 -0.28 -4.20
N GLY A 230 -8.45 0.94 -4.39
CA GLY A 230 -9.87 1.24 -4.23
C GLY A 230 -10.78 0.71 -5.35
N GLY A 231 -10.21 0.29 -6.48
CA GLY A 231 -10.97 -0.13 -7.66
C GLY A 231 -11.40 -1.60 -7.64
N PRO A 232 -10.44 -2.55 -7.70
CA PRO A 232 -10.74 -3.97 -7.91
C PRO A 232 -11.52 -4.62 -6.75
N LYS A 233 -12.58 -5.39 -7.06
CA LYS A 233 -13.33 -6.16 -6.05
C LYS A 233 -12.54 -7.35 -5.50
N ASN A 234 -11.74 -7.98 -6.36
CA ASN A 234 -10.90 -9.14 -6.05
C ASN A 234 -9.44 -8.72 -6.05
N PHE A 235 -8.59 -9.53 -5.43
CA PHE A 235 -7.14 -9.39 -5.60
C PHE A 235 -6.77 -9.58 -7.07
N SER A 236 -5.79 -8.81 -7.55
CA SER A 236 -5.22 -9.00 -8.89
C SER A 236 -4.72 -10.44 -9.08
N ASN A 237 -4.73 -10.91 -10.33
CA ASN A 237 -4.09 -12.18 -10.65
C ASN A 237 -2.55 -12.04 -10.45
N PRO A 238 -1.92 -12.86 -9.60
CA PRO A 238 -0.50 -12.75 -9.30
C PRO A 238 0.43 -12.86 -10.51
N ALA A 239 -0.01 -13.48 -11.61
CA ALA A 239 0.80 -13.62 -12.81
C ALA A 239 0.95 -12.34 -13.65
N TYR A 240 0.24 -11.26 -13.31
CA TYR A 240 0.41 -9.94 -13.95
C TYR A 240 1.39 -9.02 -13.20
N GLU A 241 1.43 -9.10 -11.87
CA GLU A 241 2.11 -8.09 -11.04
C GLU A 241 3.65 -8.06 -11.19
N PRO A 242 4.36 -9.20 -11.21
CA PRO A 242 5.81 -9.20 -11.45
C PRO A 242 6.20 -8.55 -12.77
N ARG A 243 5.34 -8.59 -13.79
CA ARG A 243 5.65 -8.10 -15.14
C ARG A 243 5.44 -6.61 -15.29
N SER A 244 4.34 -6.08 -14.77
CA SER A 244 4.05 -4.64 -14.85
C SER A 244 5.08 -3.80 -14.10
N GLN A 245 5.65 -4.35 -13.01
CA GLN A 245 6.58 -3.65 -12.12
C GLN A 245 8.03 -4.12 -12.20
N ALA A 246 8.38 -5.13 -13.02
CA ALA A 246 9.73 -5.72 -13.07
C ALA A 246 10.85 -4.68 -13.20
N LYS A 247 10.62 -3.63 -14.00
CA LYS A 247 11.63 -2.59 -14.26
C LYS A 247 11.92 -1.73 -13.02
N LEU A 248 10.94 -1.55 -12.12
CA LEU A 248 11.15 -0.89 -10.82
C LEU A 248 12.24 -1.58 -10.02
N PHE A 249 12.15 -2.91 -9.99
CA PHE A 249 12.89 -3.75 -9.08
C PHE A 249 14.27 -4.11 -9.60
N LYS A 250 14.66 -3.64 -10.80
CA LYS A 250 15.95 -3.99 -11.41
C LYS A 250 17.12 -3.68 -10.47
N ARG A 251 17.09 -2.54 -9.78
CA ARG A 251 18.13 -2.19 -8.80
C ARG A 251 18.09 -3.08 -7.55
N ALA A 252 16.91 -3.42 -7.03
CA ALA A 252 16.78 -4.37 -5.92
C ALA A 252 17.26 -5.79 -6.29
N PHE A 253 17.06 -6.21 -7.55
CA PHE A 253 17.62 -7.47 -8.07
C PHE A 253 19.14 -7.45 -8.13
N GLU A 254 19.74 -6.35 -8.61
CA GLU A 254 21.20 -6.12 -8.61
C GLU A 254 21.78 -6.13 -7.17
N GLN A 255 21.03 -5.61 -6.20
CA GLN A 255 21.38 -5.60 -4.78
C GLN A 255 21.17 -6.96 -4.08
N ASN A 256 20.72 -8.00 -4.82
CA ASN A 256 20.45 -9.35 -4.30
C ASN A 256 19.46 -9.35 -3.11
N ALA A 257 18.40 -8.54 -3.20
CA ALA A 257 17.46 -8.33 -2.11
C ALA A 257 16.11 -9.03 -2.33
N PHE A 258 15.48 -9.46 -1.23
CA PHE A 258 14.12 -9.98 -1.27
C PHE A 258 13.13 -8.86 -1.59
N ILE A 259 12.03 -9.22 -2.23
CA ILE A 259 10.92 -8.29 -2.47
C ILE A 259 9.62 -8.97 -2.07
N ILE A 260 8.85 -8.33 -1.19
CA ILE A 260 7.45 -8.67 -0.94
C ILE A 260 6.57 -7.72 -1.76
N PHE A 261 5.62 -8.31 -2.48
CA PHE A 261 4.56 -7.59 -3.16
C PHE A 261 3.21 -8.00 -2.54
N PRO A 262 2.66 -7.20 -1.61
CA PRO A 262 1.34 -7.42 -1.03
C PRO A 262 0.23 -7.15 -2.05
N PHE A 263 -0.92 -7.83 -1.91
CA PHE A 263 -2.09 -7.64 -2.76
C PHE A 263 -3.17 -6.89 -2.00
N GLY A 264 -3.64 -5.80 -2.58
CA GLY A 264 -4.78 -5.03 -2.09
C GLY A 264 -6.04 -5.26 -2.94
N ARG A 265 -7.21 -5.08 -2.33
CA ARG A 265 -8.51 -5.00 -3.03
C ARG A 265 -9.40 -3.96 -2.37
N LYS A 266 -10.50 -3.58 -3.02
CA LYS A 266 -11.43 -2.54 -2.54
C LYS A 266 -11.88 -2.72 -1.09
N GLY A 267 -12.12 -3.96 -0.66
CA GLY A 267 -12.53 -4.27 0.73
C GLY A 267 -11.40 -4.58 1.71
N PHE A 268 -10.14 -4.61 1.25
CA PHE A 268 -8.97 -4.93 2.08
C PHE A 268 -7.71 -4.28 1.48
N ASN A 269 -7.42 -3.06 1.90
CA ASN A 269 -6.32 -2.26 1.34
C ASN A 269 -5.68 -1.27 2.33
N TRP A 270 -4.54 -0.71 1.91
CA TRP A 270 -3.72 0.27 2.63
C TRP A 270 -4.18 1.74 2.45
N LEU A 271 -5.48 1.98 2.31
CA LEU A 271 -6.07 3.32 2.44
C LEU A 271 -7.07 3.39 3.59
N TYR A 272 -7.90 2.35 3.72
CA TYR A 272 -9.09 2.40 4.58
C TYR A 272 -9.17 1.29 5.63
N ASN A 273 -8.31 0.26 5.56
CA ASN A 273 -8.43 -0.93 6.40
C ASN A 273 -7.17 -1.15 7.23
N GLN A 274 -7.23 -0.85 8.53
CA GLN A 274 -6.11 -1.13 9.45
C GLN A 274 -5.62 -2.58 9.37
N ASP A 275 -6.54 -3.54 9.26
CA ASP A 275 -6.22 -4.96 9.16
C ASP A 275 -5.37 -5.30 7.93
N ALA A 276 -5.50 -4.54 6.83
CA ALA A 276 -4.67 -4.73 5.65
C ALA A 276 -3.22 -4.30 5.90
N PHE A 277 -3.02 -3.21 6.64
CA PHE A 277 -1.68 -2.79 7.06
C PHE A 277 -1.05 -3.80 8.03
N GLU A 278 -1.83 -4.29 9.00
CA GLU A 278 -1.36 -5.31 9.95
C GLU A 278 -1.07 -6.64 9.26
N ASN A 279 -1.79 -6.97 8.18
CA ASN A 279 -1.51 -8.14 7.35
C ASN A 279 -0.15 -8.07 6.66
N ILE A 280 0.26 -6.90 6.15
CA ILE A 280 1.59 -6.71 5.57
C ILE A 280 2.69 -6.99 6.62
N LEU A 281 2.48 -6.61 7.88
CA LEU A 281 3.41 -6.98 8.97
C LEU A 281 3.47 -8.50 9.18
N LYS A 282 2.36 -9.22 9.01
CA LYS A 282 2.34 -10.70 9.04
C LYS A 282 3.09 -11.30 7.85
N GLU A 283 2.98 -10.72 6.66
CA GLU A 283 3.73 -11.13 5.46
C GLU A 283 5.24 -10.96 5.69
N ILE A 284 5.67 -9.81 6.23
CA ILE A 284 7.07 -9.56 6.59
C ILE A 284 7.56 -10.59 7.61
N LYS A 285 6.79 -10.82 8.70
CA LYS A 285 7.11 -11.85 9.69
C LYS A 285 7.25 -13.22 9.01
N HIS A 286 6.32 -13.58 8.13
CA HIS A 286 6.32 -14.86 7.43
C HIS A 286 7.61 -15.07 6.62
N VAL A 287 8.07 -14.04 5.91
CA VAL A 287 9.33 -14.12 5.16
C VAL A 287 10.54 -14.17 6.10
N LYS A 288 10.55 -13.36 7.18
CA LYS A 288 11.63 -13.35 8.20
C LYS A 288 11.81 -14.70 8.90
N THR A 289 10.75 -15.49 9.07
CA THR A 289 10.85 -16.81 9.70
C THR A 289 11.31 -17.88 8.71
N LEU A 290 11.03 -17.74 7.42
CA LEU A 290 11.43 -18.73 6.40
C LEU A 290 12.83 -18.49 5.82
N TYR A 291 13.25 -17.23 5.71
CA TYR A 291 14.49 -16.82 5.06
C TYR A 291 15.34 -15.95 5.99
N HIS A 292 16.64 -16.02 5.82
CA HIS A 292 17.61 -15.20 6.54
C HIS A 292 17.56 -13.72 6.10
N ILE A 293 16.57 -12.99 6.60
CA ILE A 293 16.44 -11.54 6.36
C ILE A 293 17.24 -10.75 7.39
N ASP A 294 17.91 -9.68 7.00
CA ASP A 294 18.46 -8.70 7.95
C ASP A 294 17.30 -7.86 8.51
N ASP A 295 16.98 -8.08 9.80
CA ASP A 295 15.90 -7.41 10.50
C ASP A 295 16.02 -5.88 10.47
N ASN A 296 17.23 -5.36 10.29
CA ASN A 296 17.52 -3.92 10.25
C ASN A 296 17.69 -3.36 8.84
N ARG A 297 17.40 -4.14 7.79
CA ARG A 297 17.40 -3.70 6.38
C ARG A 297 16.10 -4.08 5.67
N VAL A 298 14.99 -3.74 6.32
CA VAL A 298 13.64 -3.85 5.79
C VAL A 298 13.15 -2.47 5.38
N TYR A 299 12.71 -2.33 4.13
CA TYR A 299 12.26 -1.07 3.55
C TYR A 299 10.83 -1.23 3.04
N ILE A 300 9.97 -0.25 3.27
CA ILE A 300 8.57 -0.32 2.83
C ILE A 300 8.18 0.93 2.08
N GLY A 301 7.47 0.74 0.98
CA GLY A 301 7.00 1.83 0.18
C GLY A 301 6.06 1.40 -0.93
N GLY A 302 5.78 2.31 -1.85
CA GLY A 302 4.86 2.02 -2.93
C GLY A 302 4.62 3.17 -3.87
N HIS A 303 3.70 2.94 -4.81
CA HIS A 303 3.27 3.92 -5.80
C HIS A 303 1.83 4.36 -5.58
N SER A 304 1.55 5.66 -5.73
CA SER A 304 0.20 6.21 -5.61
C SER A 304 -0.43 5.87 -4.26
N ASP A 305 -1.52 5.10 -4.24
CA ASP A 305 -2.10 4.58 -3.00
C ASP A 305 -1.09 3.79 -2.16
N GLY A 306 -0.16 3.04 -2.76
CA GLY A 306 0.93 2.40 -2.04
C GLY A 306 1.91 3.39 -1.40
N GLY A 307 2.15 4.55 -2.02
CA GLY A 307 2.93 5.63 -1.40
C GLY A 307 2.22 6.24 -0.19
N ARG A 308 0.89 6.39 -0.26
CA ARG A 308 0.06 6.74 0.91
C ARG A 308 0.11 5.67 1.99
N GLY A 309 0.08 4.40 1.61
CA GLY A 309 0.24 3.29 2.54
C GLY A 309 1.56 3.37 3.30
N ALA A 310 2.64 3.77 2.63
CA ALA A 310 3.94 3.97 3.24
C ALA A 310 3.94 5.10 4.28
N VAL A 311 3.22 6.19 4.01
CA VAL A 311 3.00 7.29 4.98
C VAL A 311 2.28 6.78 6.22
N TRP A 312 1.26 5.92 6.05
CA TRP A 312 0.59 5.28 7.18
C TRP A 312 1.57 4.47 8.04
N PHE A 313 2.44 3.66 7.43
CA PHE A 313 3.44 2.90 8.19
C PHE A 313 4.42 3.80 8.92
N ALA A 314 4.90 4.86 8.27
CA ALA A 314 5.83 5.81 8.88
C ALA A 314 5.22 6.52 10.11
N MET A 315 3.91 6.73 10.12
CA MET A 315 3.21 7.44 11.20
C MET A 315 2.60 6.51 12.25
N ASN A 316 2.33 5.23 11.94
CA ASN A 316 1.60 4.33 12.83
C ASN A 316 2.35 3.04 13.22
N LYS A 317 3.31 2.60 12.40
CA LYS A 317 3.99 1.29 12.54
C LYS A 317 5.44 1.33 12.06
N ALA A 318 6.20 2.32 12.52
CA ALA A 318 7.51 2.59 11.94
C ALA A 318 8.63 1.63 12.41
N THR A 319 8.47 0.98 13.57
CA THR A 319 9.48 0.15 14.22
C THR A 319 10.17 -0.90 13.32
N PRO A 320 9.49 -1.63 12.41
CA PRO A 320 10.13 -2.69 11.62
C PRO A 320 11.10 -2.20 10.54
N PHE A 321 11.13 -0.90 10.23
CA PHE A 321 11.69 -0.41 8.97
C PHE A 321 12.94 0.44 9.15
N ALA A 322 13.87 0.29 8.20
CA ALA A 322 15.09 1.09 8.10
C ALA A 322 14.89 2.38 7.30
N ALA A 323 13.94 2.39 6.36
CA ALA A 323 13.50 3.57 5.64
C ALA A 323 12.13 3.34 4.99
N PHE A 324 11.42 4.42 4.71
CA PHE A 324 10.17 4.44 3.97
C PHE A 324 10.36 5.05 2.58
N TYR A 325 9.50 4.71 1.64
CA TYR A 325 9.46 5.42 0.36
C TYR A 325 8.07 5.54 -0.24
N GLY A 326 7.86 6.58 -1.04
CA GLY A 326 6.64 6.77 -1.80
C GLY A 326 6.93 7.37 -3.17
N ILE A 327 6.21 6.90 -4.18
CA ILE A 327 6.34 7.36 -5.57
C ILE A 327 4.98 7.91 -6.02
N CYS A 328 4.93 9.16 -6.48
CA CYS A 328 3.75 9.83 -7.03
C CYS A 328 2.51 9.66 -6.14
N TYR A 329 2.52 10.25 -4.94
CA TYR A 329 1.48 10.07 -3.92
C TYR A 329 1.20 11.40 -3.21
N PHE A 330 0.02 11.51 -2.60
CA PHE A 330 -0.27 12.62 -1.68
C PHE A 330 0.00 12.21 -0.22
N PRO A 331 0.81 12.94 0.55
CA PRO A 331 1.24 12.58 1.90
C PRO A 331 0.15 12.77 2.97
N SER A 332 -0.91 11.96 2.93
CA SER A 332 -1.97 11.97 3.95
C SER A 332 -2.53 10.59 4.27
N ILE A 333 -3.11 10.49 5.46
CA ILE A 333 -3.81 9.31 5.96
C ILE A 333 -5.33 9.55 5.92
N TYR A 334 -6.09 8.54 5.45
CA TYR A 334 -7.56 8.62 5.42
C TYR A 334 -8.20 8.27 6.76
N THR A 335 -7.78 7.18 7.41
CA THR A 335 -8.40 6.64 8.63
C THR A 335 -7.63 7.04 9.89
N GLY A 336 -7.69 8.32 10.24
CA GLY A 336 -7.01 8.89 11.42
C GLY A 336 -6.21 10.14 11.09
N ASN A 337 -5.37 10.52 12.04
CA ASN A 337 -4.45 11.65 11.92
C ASN A 337 -3.29 11.37 10.96
N THR A 338 -2.80 12.42 10.32
CA THR A 338 -1.53 12.44 9.58
C THR A 338 -0.48 13.09 10.48
N THR A 339 0.06 12.29 11.39
CA THR A 339 0.92 12.74 12.49
C THR A 339 2.36 12.97 12.02
N LEU A 340 2.58 14.09 11.33
CA LEU A 340 3.87 14.52 10.77
C LEU A 340 5.04 14.46 11.78
N ARG A 341 4.77 14.80 13.05
CA ARG A 341 5.73 14.71 14.16
C ARG A 341 6.44 13.35 14.25
N ASN A 342 5.77 12.26 13.88
CA ASN A 342 6.36 10.92 13.94
C ASN A 342 7.50 10.72 12.94
N LEU A 343 7.63 11.58 11.91
CA LEU A 343 8.77 11.62 11.00
C LEU A 343 9.98 12.38 11.56
N HIS A 344 9.89 13.00 12.72
CA HIS A 344 11.04 13.68 13.36
C HIS A 344 11.99 12.68 14.05
N ASN A 345 11.70 11.39 13.93
CA ASN A 345 12.59 10.33 14.37
C ASN A 345 13.66 10.01 13.30
N GLN A 346 14.61 9.18 13.67
CA GLN A 346 15.77 8.85 12.83
C GLN A 346 15.46 8.06 11.54
N THR A 347 14.27 7.49 11.37
CA THR A 347 13.94 6.66 10.21
C THR A 347 13.50 7.55 9.04
N PRO A 348 14.26 7.61 7.93
CA PRO A 348 13.97 8.54 6.85
C PRO A 348 12.80 8.10 5.98
N PHE A 349 12.11 9.09 5.41
CA PHE A 349 11.14 8.90 4.34
C PHE A 349 11.69 9.46 3.02
N TYR A 350 11.77 8.65 1.97
CA TYR A 350 12.15 9.08 0.62
C TYR A 350 10.93 9.26 -0.29
N SER A 351 10.63 10.50 -0.65
CA SER A 351 9.54 10.85 -1.58
C SER A 351 10.07 11.09 -2.99
N VAL A 352 9.38 10.51 -3.97
CA VAL A 352 9.62 10.73 -5.39
C VAL A 352 8.34 11.25 -6.04
N SER A 353 8.36 12.47 -6.54
CA SER A 353 7.25 13.09 -7.28
C SER A 353 7.60 13.26 -8.75
N ALA A 354 6.59 13.23 -9.63
CA ALA A 354 6.77 13.46 -11.06
C ALA A 354 6.35 14.88 -11.48
N THR A 355 7.07 15.48 -12.43
CA THR A 355 6.83 16.88 -12.87
C THR A 355 5.43 17.15 -13.39
N ASN A 356 4.83 16.18 -14.10
CA ASN A 356 3.53 16.30 -14.76
C ASN A 356 2.49 15.35 -14.13
N ASP A 357 2.59 15.09 -12.82
CA ASP A 357 1.56 14.35 -12.09
C ASP A 357 0.30 15.20 -11.96
N GLN A 358 -0.74 14.86 -12.74
CA GLN A 358 -2.02 15.55 -12.74
C GLN A 358 -2.93 15.14 -11.57
N LEU A 359 -2.64 14.03 -10.87
CA LEU A 359 -3.38 13.63 -9.69
C LEU A 359 -2.83 14.29 -8.44
N PHE A 360 -1.50 14.37 -8.34
CA PHE A 360 -0.80 14.97 -7.20
C PHE A 360 0.20 16.04 -7.66
N PRO A 361 -0.29 17.25 -8.00
CA PRO A 361 0.56 18.34 -8.45
C PRO A 361 1.70 18.65 -7.47
N LEU A 362 2.88 18.98 -7.99
CA LEU A 362 4.07 19.25 -7.18
C LEU A 362 3.85 20.31 -6.10
N SER A 363 3.15 21.40 -6.41
CA SER A 363 2.84 22.46 -5.45
C SER A 363 2.06 21.93 -4.25
N MET A 364 1.05 21.09 -4.50
CA MET A 364 0.22 20.48 -3.46
C MET A 364 1.03 19.57 -2.54
N VAL A 365 1.89 18.72 -3.11
CA VAL A 365 2.73 17.79 -2.34
C VAL A 365 3.85 18.54 -1.61
N ASN A 366 4.56 19.44 -2.30
CA ASN A 366 5.68 20.18 -1.73
C ASN A 366 5.27 21.04 -0.54
N ASN A 367 4.08 21.67 -0.56
CA ASN A 367 3.61 22.44 0.59
C ASN A 367 3.52 21.61 1.89
N VAL A 368 3.16 20.32 1.80
CA VAL A 368 3.15 19.42 2.96
C VAL A 368 4.57 19.09 3.39
N LEU A 369 5.41 18.69 2.43
CA LEU A 369 6.79 18.28 2.69
C LEU A 369 7.64 19.42 3.25
N ASP A 370 7.50 20.64 2.72
CA ASP A 370 8.21 21.83 3.19
C ASP A 370 7.90 22.12 4.65
N GLN A 371 6.64 21.98 5.06
CA GLN A 371 6.24 22.23 6.45
C GLN A 371 6.75 21.16 7.40
N ASP A 372 6.74 19.89 7.00
CA ASP A 372 7.31 18.80 7.80
C ASP A 372 8.83 18.97 7.95
N VAL A 373 9.55 19.21 6.85
CA VAL A 373 11.01 19.42 6.88
C VAL A 373 11.38 20.64 7.72
N ASN A 374 10.65 21.76 7.58
CA ASN A 374 10.86 22.96 8.39
C ASN A 374 10.56 22.72 9.89
N ALA A 375 9.69 21.76 10.21
CA ALA A 375 9.40 21.35 11.59
C ALA A 375 10.43 20.35 12.15
N GLY A 376 11.37 19.87 11.34
CA GLY A 376 12.42 18.93 11.73
C GLY A 376 12.15 17.47 11.33
N GLY A 377 11.24 17.23 10.39
CA GLY A 377 10.97 15.91 9.84
C GLY A 377 12.10 15.36 8.97
N ASN A 378 12.35 14.05 9.09
CA ASN A 378 13.35 13.32 8.32
C ASN A 378 12.80 12.87 6.96
N TRP A 379 12.41 13.86 6.14
CA TRP A 379 11.79 13.65 4.84
C TRP A 379 12.72 14.12 3.72
N HIS A 380 13.15 13.20 2.87
CA HIS A 380 13.94 13.49 1.68
C HIS A 380 13.05 13.46 0.45
N ARG A 381 13.23 14.44 -0.45
CA ARG A 381 12.44 14.57 -1.68
C ARG A 381 13.31 14.52 -2.92
N ARG A 382 12.78 13.91 -3.97
CA ARG A 382 13.30 13.99 -5.34
C ARG A 382 12.14 14.19 -6.31
N VAL A 383 12.36 15.04 -7.30
CA VAL A 383 11.43 15.26 -8.39
C VAL A 383 12.07 14.70 -9.65
N ILE A 384 11.31 13.94 -10.43
CA ILE A 384 11.74 13.34 -11.68
C ILE A 384 10.81 13.76 -12.81
N ARG A 385 11.30 13.73 -14.04
CA ARG A 385 10.45 13.96 -15.22
C ARG A 385 9.50 12.78 -15.40
N GLY A 386 8.21 13.06 -15.54
CA GLY A 386 7.20 12.01 -15.74
C GLY A 386 5.79 12.47 -15.47
N THR A 387 4.85 11.53 -15.53
CA THR A 387 3.45 11.70 -15.15
C THR A 387 3.15 10.90 -13.88
N HIS A 388 1.88 10.73 -13.51
CA HIS A 388 1.47 9.84 -12.41
C HIS A 388 1.88 8.37 -12.63
N GLY A 389 2.27 7.99 -13.84
CA GLY A 389 2.78 6.66 -14.14
C GLY A 389 4.12 6.38 -13.48
N LEU A 390 4.59 5.15 -13.64
CA LEU A 390 5.82 4.73 -13.01
C LEU A 390 7.06 4.99 -13.90
N PRO A 391 8.15 5.53 -13.33
CA PRO A 391 9.30 6.05 -14.08
C PRO A 391 10.35 4.96 -14.38
N TYR A 392 10.14 4.14 -15.40
CA TYR A 392 10.98 2.95 -15.65
C TYR A 392 11.88 2.98 -16.88
N ALA A 393 11.84 4.04 -17.69
CA ALA A 393 12.43 4.01 -19.02
C ALA A 393 13.24 5.26 -19.41
N THR A 394 13.82 5.98 -18.44
CA THR A 394 14.61 7.19 -18.72
C THR A 394 15.90 7.23 -17.88
N PRO A 395 16.90 8.06 -18.27
CA PRO A 395 18.11 8.32 -17.47
C PRO A 395 17.84 8.77 -16.03
N ASP A 396 16.66 9.37 -15.77
CA ASP A 396 16.16 9.76 -14.44
C ASP A 396 15.47 8.58 -13.69
N SER A 397 16.00 7.36 -13.85
CA SER A 397 15.41 6.15 -13.24
C SER A 397 15.40 6.24 -11.71
N VAL A 398 14.48 5.50 -11.08
CA VAL A 398 14.37 5.40 -9.61
C VAL A 398 15.48 4.55 -8.96
N TYR A 399 16.60 4.29 -9.65
CA TYR A 399 17.74 3.58 -9.09
C TYR A 399 18.30 4.29 -7.84
N PHE A 400 18.38 5.63 -7.87
CA PHE A 400 18.83 6.43 -6.73
C PHE A 400 18.00 6.14 -5.47
N LEU A 401 16.70 5.82 -5.63
CA LEU A 401 15.82 5.53 -4.51
C LEU A 401 16.26 4.24 -3.83
N PHE A 402 16.46 3.16 -4.60
CA PHE A 402 16.92 1.89 -4.06
C PHE A 402 18.33 1.95 -3.48
N ASP A 403 19.21 2.79 -4.06
CA ASP A 403 20.54 3.05 -3.48
C ASP A 403 20.45 3.80 -2.15
N SER A 404 19.59 4.83 -2.08
CA SER A 404 19.34 5.59 -0.84
C SER A 404 18.71 4.70 0.23
N LEU A 405 17.77 3.82 -0.14
CA LEU A 405 17.20 2.84 0.78
C LEU A 405 18.29 1.89 1.29
N ALA A 406 19.09 1.31 0.39
CA ALA A 406 20.12 0.34 0.74
C ALA A 406 21.22 0.88 1.66
N SER A 407 21.48 2.21 1.66
CA SER A 407 22.42 2.85 2.58
C SER A 407 21.89 3.02 4.00
N ASN A 408 20.59 2.80 4.23
CA ASN A 408 19.99 2.90 5.56
C ASN A 408 19.98 1.55 6.27
N ARG A 409 20.26 1.60 7.57
CA ARG A 409 20.12 0.48 8.50
C ARG A 409 19.41 0.96 9.75
N ARG A 410 18.40 0.21 10.19
CA ARG A 410 17.62 0.52 11.41
C ARG A 410 18.50 0.40 12.65
N GLU A 411 18.37 1.35 13.57
CA GLU A 411 18.83 1.22 14.96
C GLU A 411 17.72 0.53 15.77
N PRO A 412 17.86 -0.72 16.22
CA PRO A 412 16.79 -1.46 16.90
C PRO A 412 16.45 -0.92 18.31
N ALA A 413 17.34 -0.14 18.92
CA ALA A 413 17.17 0.40 20.28
C ALA A 413 17.53 1.91 20.36
N PRO A 414 16.81 2.78 19.64
CA PRO A 414 17.14 4.20 19.54
C PRO A 414 17.06 4.87 20.91
N LYS A 415 18.05 5.71 21.25
CA LYS A 415 18.11 6.38 22.56
C LYS A 415 17.15 7.55 22.69
N LYS A 416 16.64 8.09 21.59
CA LYS A 416 15.72 9.22 21.58
C LYS A 416 14.58 8.92 20.61
N LEU A 417 13.35 9.17 21.05
CA LEU A 417 12.18 9.06 20.20
C LEU A 417 11.09 10.06 20.56
N VAL A 418 10.24 10.35 19.58
CA VAL A 418 8.96 11.03 19.74
C VAL A 418 7.89 10.19 19.09
N TRP A 419 6.75 10.02 19.76
CA TRP A 419 5.63 9.27 19.21
C TRP A 419 4.31 9.93 19.58
N GLU A 420 3.41 10.02 18.63
CA GLU A 420 2.08 10.57 18.82
C GLU A 420 1.05 9.69 18.09
N THR A 421 -0.10 9.46 18.72
CA THR A 421 -1.16 8.63 18.15
C THR A 421 -2.55 9.12 18.55
N ASP A 422 -3.52 8.98 17.65
CA ASP A 422 -4.95 9.14 17.90
C ASP A 422 -5.68 7.79 18.12
N ASP A 423 -4.99 6.67 17.94
CA ASP A 423 -5.53 5.33 18.13
C ASP A 423 -4.49 4.43 18.82
N VAL A 424 -4.79 3.95 20.02
CA VAL A 424 -3.87 3.13 20.82
C VAL A 424 -3.49 1.80 20.14
N ARG A 425 -4.24 1.34 19.13
CA ARG A 425 -3.79 0.23 18.28
C ARG A 425 -2.47 0.55 17.57
N ASN A 426 -2.15 1.83 17.38
CA ASN A 426 -0.92 2.37 16.79
C ASN A 426 -0.01 3.04 17.83
N GLY A 427 -0.24 2.80 19.13
CA GLY A 427 0.51 3.43 20.22
C GLY A 427 1.94 2.94 20.43
N SER A 428 2.33 1.84 19.80
CA SER A 428 3.66 1.23 19.97
C SER A 428 4.70 1.80 18.99
N TYR A 429 5.81 2.30 19.51
CA TYR A 429 6.99 2.71 18.75
C TYR A 429 8.28 2.34 19.49
N TYR A 430 9.10 1.51 18.86
CA TYR A 430 10.26 0.87 19.49
C TYR A 430 9.94 0.33 20.89
N TRP A 431 10.48 0.96 21.93
CA TRP A 431 10.38 0.54 23.33
C TRP A 431 9.33 1.32 24.13
N VAL A 432 8.47 2.10 23.48
CA VAL A 432 7.36 2.83 24.13
C VAL A 432 6.03 2.39 23.55
N ASN A 433 5.01 2.25 24.40
CA ASN A 433 3.65 1.96 23.99
C ASN A 433 2.62 2.83 24.73
N ILE A 434 1.90 3.67 24.00
CA ILE A 434 0.76 4.44 24.52
C ILE A 434 -0.45 3.49 24.58
N ASN A 435 -0.81 3.04 25.78
CA ASN A 435 -1.89 2.07 25.98
C ASN A 435 -3.26 2.73 26.13
N GLN A 436 -3.29 3.95 26.68
CA GLN A 436 -4.53 4.69 26.91
C GLN A 436 -4.30 6.20 26.76
N LEU A 437 -5.20 6.86 26.03
CA LEU A 437 -5.21 8.32 25.85
C LEU A 437 -6.01 9.01 26.96
N ASP A 438 -5.61 10.23 27.30
CA ASP A 438 -6.40 11.19 28.08
C ASP A 438 -6.73 12.41 27.22
N THR A 439 -7.75 12.27 26.36
CA THR A 439 -8.14 13.32 25.40
C THR A 439 -8.90 14.49 26.04
N ALA A 440 -9.18 14.42 27.35
CA ALA A 440 -9.79 15.51 28.10
C ALA A 440 -8.74 16.45 28.70
N ALA A 441 -7.54 15.92 28.99
CA ALA A 441 -6.43 16.71 29.52
C ALA A 441 -5.96 17.80 28.53
N THR A 442 -5.49 18.91 29.08
CA THR A 442 -4.81 19.97 28.33
C THR A 442 -3.49 19.41 27.77
N PRO A 443 -3.23 19.54 26.45
CA PRO A 443 -1.95 19.14 25.87
C PRO A 443 -0.78 19.88 26.51
N ALA A 444 0.34 19.19 26.68
CA ALA A 444 1.58 19.82 27.10
C ALA A 444 2.01 20.89 26.07
N ALA A 445 2.67 21.96 26.52
CA ALA A 445 3.03 23.10 25.65
C ALA A 445 3.84 22.71 24.39
N TRP A 446 4.55 21.59 24.43
CA TRP A 446 5.34 21.09 23.31
C TRP A 446 4.53 20.27 22.28
N HIS A 447 3.32 19.83 22.64
CA HIS A 447 2.43 19.01 21.83
C HIS A 447 1.52 19.89 20.97
N THR A 448 2.13 20.57 20.00
CA THR A 448 1.44 21.45 19.05
C THR A 448 1.09 20.73 17.75
N PRO A 449 -0.12 20.88 17.19
CA PRO A 449 -0.44 20.30 15.89
C PRO A 449 0.42 20.88 14.75
N ILE A 450 0.89 20.05 13.83
CA ILE A 450 1.58 20.48 12.61
C ILE A 450 0.56 20.44 11.45
N GLN A 451 -0.09 21.56 11.13
CA GLN A 451 -1.16 21.61 10.11
C GLN A 451 -0.71 22.30 8.82
N PRO A 452 -0.42 21.53 7.74
CA PRO A 452 -0.05 22.08 6.45
C PRO A 452 -1.09 23.00 5.84
N MET A 453 -0.63 24.01 5.11
CA MET A 453 -1.45 24.81 4.19
C MET A 453 -1.34 24.17 2.81
N ILE A 454 -2.44 23.74 2.23
CA ILE A 454 -2.48 23.09 0.93
C ILE A 454 -3.21 23.99 -0.05
N THR A 455 -2.64 24.17 -1.22
CA THR A 455 -3.30 24.79 -2.38
C THR A 455 -3.85 23.69 -3.27
N ASN A 456 -5.17 23.67 -3.47
CA ASN A 456 -5.82 22.71 -4.35
C ASN A 456 -5.60 23.06 -5.84
N GLN A 457 -6.08 22.21 -6.74
CA GLN A 457 -5.97 22.44 -8.20
C GLN A 457 -6.71 23.70 -8.69
N GLU A 458 -7.68 24.20 -7.94
CA GLU A 458 -8.40 25.45 -8.23
C GLU A 458 -7.65 26.70 -7.72
N GLY A 459 -6.45 26.54 -7.15
CA GLY A 459 -5.67 27.64 -6.57
C GLY A 459 -6.13 28.10 -5.19
N LYS A 460 -7.09 27.40 -4.56
CA LYS A 460 -7.57 27.74 -3.22
C LYS A 460 -6.65 27.14 -2.16
N THR A 461 -6.13 27.99 -1.28
CA THR A 461 -5.27 27.61 -0.16
C THR A 461 -6.06 27.48 1.13
N GLY A 462 -5.89 26.36 1.84
CA GLY A 462 -6.56 26.11 3.12
C GLY A 462 -5.78 25.16 4.02
N LYS A 463 -6.17 25.06 5.29
CA LYS A 463 -5.57 24.12 6.24
C LYS A 463 -5.91 22.69 5.86
N ALA A 464 -4.90 21.84 5.85
CA ALA A 464 -5.05 20.41 5.69
C ALA A 464 -5.78 19.79 6.90
N ASN A 465 -6.72 18.89 6.64
CA ASN A 465 -7.39 18.14 7.70
C ASN A 465 -6.53 16.95 8.19
N PHE A 466 -5.35 17.25 8.75
CA PHE A 466 -4.38 16.26 9.22
C PHE A 466 -4.60 15.81 10.67
N PHE A 467 -5.35 16.58 11.46
CA PHE A 467 -5.65 16.30 12.87
C PHE A 467 -7.16 16.17 13.04
N LYS A 468 -7.71 15.04 12.60
CA LYS A 468 -9.14 14.73 12.63
C LYS A 468 -9.63 14.36 14.03
N HIS A 469 -8.74 13.80 14.84
CA HIS A 469 -9.02 13.30 16.18
C HIS A 469 -8.03 13.90 17.19
N LYS A 470 -8.43 13.91 18.47
CA LYS A 470 -7.51 14.24 19.57
C LYS A 470 -6.49 13.10 19.71
N SER A 471 -5.23 13.47 19.93
CA SER A 471 -4.10 12.54 20.05
C SER A 471 -3.44 12.65 21.44
N GLY A 472 -2.64 11.64 21.76
CA GLY A 472 -1.67 11.68 22.86
C GLY A 472 -0.27 11.46 22.34
N ALA A 473 0.71 12.03 23.02
CA ALA A 473 2.09 12.04 22.59
C ALA A 473 3.07 11.74 23.73
N VAL A 474 4.24 11.25 23.34
CA VAL A 474 5.37 11.00 24.23
C VAL A 474 6.67 11.44 23.56
N ARG A 475 7.56 12.06 24.34
CA ARG A 475 8.98 12.22 24.02
C ARG A 475 9.76 11.39 25.03
N ALA A 476 10.73 10.63 24.55
CA ALA A 476 11.51 9.76 25.41
C ALA A 476 13.00 9.81 25.07
N MET A 477 13.83 9.71 26.10
CA MET A 477 15.28 9.69 25.99
C MET A 477 15.90 8.70 26.96
N VAL A 478 16.98 8.06 26.55
CA VAL A 478 17.77 7.15 27.38
C VAL A 478 19.22 7.62 27.44
N SER A 479 19.71 7.88 28.65
CA SER A 479 21.09 8.25 28.93
C SER A 479 21.49 7.71 30.29
N ASP A 480 22.71 7.17 30.42
CA ASP A 480 23.26 6.71 31.70
C ASP A 480 22.34 5.78 32.52
N ASN A 481 21.71 4.80 31.84
CA ASN A 481 20.74 3.88 32.44
C ASN A 481 19.48 4.54 33.04
N VAL A 482 19.20 5.79 32.67
CA VAL A 482 17.97 6.51 32.97
C VAL A 482 17.10 6.56 31.72
N ILE A 483 15.85 6.15 31.85
CA ILE A 483 14.81 6.29 30.84
C ILE A 483 13.91 7.46 31.27
N ASP A 484 14.00 8.57 30.54
CA ASP A 484 13.23 9.80 30.78
C ASP A 484 12.11 9.96 29.75
N LEU A 485 10.90 10.21 30.22
CA LEU A 485 9.72 10.40 29.39
C LEU A 485 8.99 11.70 29.75
N GLN A 486 8.49 12.38 28.72
CA GLN A 486 7.50 13.44 28.83
C GLN A 486 6.26 13.01 28.07
N THR A 487 5.10 13.01 28.73
CA THR A 487 3.83 12.63 28.11
C THR A 487 2.91 13.83 27.95
N SER A 488 1.97 13.73 27.00
CA SER A 488 0.89 14.70 26.80
C SER A 488 -0.38 13.94 26.43
N CYS A 489 -1.47 14.17 27.16
CA CYS A 489 -2.77 13.51 26.90
C CYS A 489 -2.66 11.97 26.86
N VAL A 490 -1.83 11.39 27.74
CA VAL A 490 -1.64 9.93 27.89
C VAL A 490 -2.00 9.54 29.30
N LYS A 491 -2.91 8.57 29.44
CA LYS A 491 -3.38 8.03 30.72
C LYS A 491 -2.60 6.80 31.16
N GLU A 492 -2.16 5.97 30.21
CA GLU A 492 -1.38 4.77 30.51
C GLU A 492 -0.32 4.53 29.44
N ILE A 493 0.89 4.20 29.88
CA ILE A 493 2.05 3.96 29.03
C ILE A 493 2.81 2.71 29.48
N THR A 494 3.27 1.91 28.53
CA THR A 494 4.22 0.81 28.76
C THR A 494 5.58 1.16 28.19
N ILE A 495 6.62 0.82 28.95
CA ILE A 495 8.02 0.90 28.54
C ILE A 495 8.55 -0.53 28.42
N ASP A 496 8.95 -0.91 27.22
CA ASP A 496 9.53 -2.21 26.91
C ASP A 496 11.05 -2.13 26.93
N ILE A 497 11.70 -2.80 27.87
CA ILE A 497 13.16 -2.90 27.90
C ILE A 497 13.61 -3.85 26.79
N VAL A 498 14.10 -3.29 25.69
CA VAL A 498 14.66 -4.06 24.57
C VAL A 498 16.17 -4.26 24.72
N THR A 499 16.73 -5.18 23.95
CA THR A 499 18.19 -5.39 23.88
C THR A 499 18.92 -4.11 23.52
N GLU A 500 20.11 -3.90 24.12
CA GLU A 500 21.01 -2.77 23.82
C GLU A 500 20.48 -1.38 24.22
N LEU A 501 19.24 -1.29 24.73
CA LEU A 501 18.67 -0.03 25.23
C LEU A 501 19.38 0.48 26.48
N ILE A 502 19.75 -0.42 27.39
CA ILE A 502 20.35 -0.12 28.70
C ILE A 502 21.28 -1.26 29.13
N ASP A 503 22.16 -1.00 30.09
CA ASP A 503 22.93 -2.05 30.77
C ASP A 503 22.08 -2.68 31.88
N ILE A 504 21.48 -3.85 31.61
CA ILE A 504 20.63 -4.56 32.57
C ILE A 504 21.37 -5.07 33.81
N LYS A 505 22.71 -5.03 33.84
CA LYS A 505 23.51 -5.39 35.02
C LYS A 505 23.61 -4.26 36.04
N LYS A 506 23.24 -3.04 35.66
CA LYS A 506 23.24 -1.85 36.52
C LYS A 506 21.79 -1.47 36.86
N PRO A 507 21.56 -0.78 37.99
CA PRO A 507 20.25 -0.22 38.29
C PRO A 507 19.78 0.69 37.15
N VAL A 508 18.49 0.62 36.86
CA VAL A 508 17.80 1.40 35.84
C VAL A 508 16.81 2.31 36.54
N THR A 509 16.80 3.57 36.15
CA THR A 509 15.81 4.54 36.63
C THR A 509 14.81 4.83 35.52
N ILE A 510 13.51 4.77 35.82
CA ILE A 510 12.47 5.24 34.92
C ILE A 510 11.81 6.46 35.55
N GLN A 511 11.78 7.56 34.80
CA GLN A 511 11.14 8.80 35.19
C GLN A 511 10.17 9.27 34.10
N ILE A 512 9.02 9.76 34.52
CA ILE A 512 7.95 10.22 33.64
C ILE A 512 7.45 11.57 34.18
N ASN A 513 7.42 12.59 33.33
CA ASN A 513 7.04 13.96 33.70
C ASN A 513 7.84 14.48 34.91
N LYS A 514 9.17 14.23 34.91
CA LYS A 514 10.13 14.58 35.97
C LYS A 514 9.92 13.85 37.31
N GLN A 515 8.93 12.97 37.42
CA GLN A 515 8.73 12.13 38.60
C GLN A 515 9.43 10.78 38.40
N LYS A 516 10.13 10.29 39.43
CA LYS A 516 10.73 8.94 39.42
C LYS A 516 9.66 7.89 39.72
N TRP A 517 9.49 6.91 38.84
CA TRP A 517 8.50 5.84 38.97
C TRP A 517 9.11 4.48 39.29
N PHE A 518 10.36 4.24 38.87
CA PHE A 518 11.06 2.98 39.13
C PHE A 518 12.56 3.21 39.29
N GLN A 519 13.18 2.40 40.16
CA GLN A 519 14.63 2.28 40.28
C GLN A 519 14.99 0.85 40.69
N GLY A 520 15.75 0.12 39.87
CA GLY A 520 16.13 -1.25 40.20
C GLY A 520 16.83 -2.02 39.08
N ILE A 521 17.23 -3.25 39.36
CA ILE A 521 17.81 -4.17 38.38
C ILE A 521 16.71 -4.81 37.54
N ILE A 522 16.92 -4.92 36.23
CA ILE A 522 15.95 -5.52 35.32
C ILE A 522 16.23 -7.02 35.15
N MET A 523 15.26 -7.84 35.52
CA MET A 523 15.32 -9.28 35.28
C MET A 523 14.68 -9.63 33.93
N PRO A 524 15.42 -10.26 32.99
CA PRO A 524 14.87 -10.64 31.70
C PRO A 524 13.83 -11.77 31.79
N ASN A 525 12.75 -11.64 31.04
CA ASN A 525 11.60 -12.54 31.01
C ASN A 525 11.55 -13.32 29.69
N LYS A 526 11.70 -14.65 29.77
CA LYS A 526 11.69 -15.55 28.58
C LYS A 526 10.37 -15.51 27.81
N ALA A 527 9.24 -15.44 28.51
CA ALA A 527 7.93 -15.41 27.87
C ALA A 527 7.73 -14.12 27.08
N LYS A 528 8.22 -12.97 27.58
CA LYS A 528 8.22 -11.70 26.86
C LYS A 528 9.07 -11.77 25.59
N MET A 529 10.31 -12.24 25.70
CA MET A 529 11.20 -12.39 24.54
C MET A 529 10.58 -13.28 23.45
N LEU A 530 10.02 -14.43 23.84
CA LEU A 530 9.40 -15.37 22.92
C LEU A 530 8.12 -14.79 22.29
N ALA A 531 7.26 -14.13 23.09
CA ALA A 531 6.04 -13.50 22.59
C ALA A 531 6.35 -12.37 21.58
N THR A 532 7.38 -11.56 21.84
CA THR A 532 7.84 -10.54 20.88
C THR A 532 8.30 -11.18 19.58
N PHE A 533 9.17 -12.20 19.66
CA PHE A 533 9.67 -12.90 18.48
C PHE A 533 8.52 -13.55 17.69
N LEU A 534 7.60 -14.23 18.36
CA LEU A 534 6.42 -14.83 17.73
C LEU A 534 5.49 -13.78 17.12
N LYS A 535 5.48 -12.54 17.62
CA LYS A 535 4.67 -11.46 17.04
C LYS A 535 5.32 -10.84 15.80
N THR A 536 6.63 -10.66 15.78
CA THR A 536 7.31 -9.81 14.79
C THR A 536 8.26 -10.57 13.85
N GLY A 537 8.76 -11.73 14.26
CA GLY A 537 9.89 -12.41 13.61
C GLY A 537 11.21 -11.66 13.72
N ASP A 538 11.27 -10.59 14.52
CA ASP A 538 12.42 -9.70 14.63
C ASP A 538 13.39 -10.20 15.71
N ARG A 539 14.61 -10.55 15.31
CA ARG A 539 15.64 -11.04 16.23
C ARG A 539 16.46 -9.91 16.85
N SER A 540 16.38 -8.70 16.31
CA SER A 540 17.18 -7.56 16.76
C SER A 540 16.49 -6.69 17.81
N GLN A 541 15.17 -6.81 17.95
CA GLN A 541 14.38 -6.07 18.93
C GLN A 541 13.53 -7.01 19.80
N LEU A 542 14.19 -7.70 20.73
CA LEU A 542 13.53 -8.61 21.67
C LEU A 542 13.25 -7.89 22.99
N ILE A 543 12.02 -8.01 23.50
CA ILE A 543 11.61 -7.39 24.77
C ILE A 543 12.09 -8.28 25.92
N LEU A 544 12.98 -7.73 26.74
CA LEU A 544 13.52 -8.35 27.94
C LEU A 544 12.54 -8.25 29.11
N ASN A 545 11.89 -7.10 29.29
CA ASN A 545 10.86 -6.90 30.31
C ASN A 545 9.98 -5.68 29.96
N SER A 546 8.83 -5.50 30.61
CA SER A 546 7.92 -4.37 30.37
C SER A 546 7.48 -3.75 31.70
N PHE A 547 7.34 -2.42 31.73
CA PHE A 547 6.77 -1.69 32.87
C PHE A 547 5.60 -0.84 32.41
N THR A 548 4.45 -0.95 33.09
CA THR A 548 3.25 -0.19 32.76
C THR A 548 2.96 0.82 33.87
N PHE A 549 2.73 2.07 33.48
CA PHE A 549 2.47 3.19 34.39
C PHE A 549 1.16 3.86 34.03
N LYS A 550 0.30 4.07 35.04
CA LYS A 550 -0.89 4.92 34.94
C LYS A 550 -0.50 6.32 35.33
N ILE A 551 -0.58 7.23 34.37
CA ILE A 551 -0.21 8.63 34.55
C ILE A 551 -1.39 9.32 35.21
N THR A 552 -1.21 9.72 36.47
CA THR A 552 -2.15 10.62 37.16
C THR A 552 -1.90 12.06 36.69
N PRO A 553 -2.96 12.86 36.52
CA PRO A 553 -2.86 14.28 36.12
C PRO A 553 -1.93 15.11 37.00
#